data_AF-A0A2M9D8M4-F1
#
_entry.id   AF-A0A2M9D8M4-F1
#
_cell.length_a   1.000
_cell.length_b   1.000
_cell.length_c   1.000
_cell.angle_alpha   90.00
_cell.angle_beta   90.00
_cell.angle_gamma   90.00
#
_symmetry.space_group_name_H-M   'P 1'
#
loop_
_entity.id
_entity.type
_entity.pdbx_description
1 polymer ?
#
loop_
_entity_poly.entity_id
_entity_poly.type
_entity_poly.pdbx_seq_one_letter_code
_entity_poly.pdbx_strand_id
1 'polypeptide(L)'
;MEQLTPGAHSDPIVAPAPADKRGAWRAVASFRKLDGEEAQWELRAWGNTEDAARQAVIAGIDKERGTRVQTMGFDTKAVQKYIAASSHMHDLRQSLSAIDAAAGADKADTQRHLIVQAVSIYGRTWGSKVRGDLADYVQFSPDDSELTESIRILRNRFAVHSENTMTVTVPLFDLERLSDGSVELVKIRSMTFEQPLPRDFVERVREMIDSLIGRLTEALEVLKRQIFEEATDAMLAALFQRPELIQMRAVSADTWSPADRRPPFPSSRFRDVHILPGGDGATSATVT
;
A
#
# COMPACT_ATOMS: atom_id res chain seq x y z
N MET A 1 23.55 -27.39 -10.69
CA MET A 1 23.97 -25.97 -10.68
C MET A 1 23.50 -25.38 -9.37
N GLU A 2 24.39 -24.73 -8.63
CA GLU A 2 24.03 -24.09 -7.36
C GLU A 2 23.12 -22.88 -7.64
N GLN A 3 22.05 -22.74 -6.85
CA GLN A 3 21.06 -21.69 -7.05
C GLN A 3 21.63 -20.36 -6.52
N LEU A 4 21.95 -19.44 -7.42
CA LEU A 4 22.55 -18.15 -7.07
C LEU A 4 21.47 -17.22 -6.49
N THR A 5 21.80 -16.56 -5.38
CA THR A 5 20.98 -15.46 -4.86
C THR A 5 21.02 -14.26 -5.82
N PRO A 6 19.99 -13.39 -5.82
CA PRO A 6 20.04 -12.16 -6.60
C PRO A 6 21.33 -11.39 -6.36
N GLY A 7 21.97 -10.94 -7.42
CA GLY A 7 23.26 -10.26 -7.31
C GLY A 7 24.44 -11.16 -6.97
N ALA A 8 24.36 -12.49 -6.98
CA ALA A 8 25.52 -13.38 -6.90
C ALA A 8 25.99 -13.82 -8.30
N HIS A 9 27.28 -14.16 -8.41
CA HIS A 9 27.83 -14.84 -9.58
C HIS A 9 28.72 -16.01 -9.15
N SER A 10 28.86 -17.02 -10.01
CA SER A 10 29.83 -18.08 -9.83
C SER A 10 31.24 -17.56 -10.05
N ASP A 11 32.25 -18.27 -9.56
CA ASP A 11 33.62 -18.01 -10.00
C ASP A 11 33.74 -18.24 -11.52
N PRO A 12 34.43 -17.34 -12.25
CA PRO A 12 34.65 -17.54 -13.67
C PRO A 12 35.44 -18.81 -13.97
N ILE A 13 34.87 -19.65 -14.85
CA ILE A 13 35.52 -20.80 -15.44
C ILE A 13 36.24 -20.33 -16.71
N VAL A 14 37.56 -20.45 -16.75
CA VAL A 14 38.39 -20.00 -17.88
C VAL A 14 38.88 -21.22 -18.68
N ALA A 15 38.78 -21.14 -20.00
CA ALA A 15 39.24 -22.18 -20.91
C ALA A 15 39.81 -21.56 -22.19
N PRO A 16 40.66 -22.29 -22.95
CA PRO A 16 41.12 -21.83 -24.25
C PRO A 16 39.95 -21.48 -25.18
N ALA A 17 40.07 -20.36 -25.89
CA ALA A 17 39.02 -19.91 -26.78
C ALA A 17 38.97 -20.77 -28.07
N PRO A 18 37.77 -21.01 -28.63
CA PRO A 18 37.62 -21.57 -29.97
C PRO A 18 38.38 -20.73 -31.01
N ALA A 19 38.95 -21.39 -32.02
CA ALA A 19 39.83 -20.77 -33.04
C ALA A 19 39.16 -19.65 -33.86
N ASP A 20 37.82 -19.58 -33.85
CA ASP A 20 37.02 -18.58 -34.57
C ASP A 20 36.71 -17.31 -33.75
N LYS A 21 37.19 -17.20 -32.49
CA LYS A 21 36.92 -16.06 -31.61
C LYS A 21 38.16 -15.19 -31.35
N ARG A 22 37.91 -13.91 -31.11
CA ARG A 22 38.97 -12.92 -30.80
C ARG A 22 39.44 -13.11 -29.35
N GLY A 23 40.71 -13.43 -29.16
CA GLY A 23 41.32 -13.71 -27.86
C GLY A 23 41.71 -15.18 -27.69
N ALA A 24 42.75 -15.45 -26.92
CA ALA A 24 43.26 -16.81 -26.69
C ALA A 24 42.46 -17.58 -25.63
N TRP A 25 41.71 -16.86 -24.79
CA TRP A 25 41.00 -17.41 -23.63
C TRP A 25 39.55 -16.95 -23.59
N ARG A 26 38.67 -17.82 -23.10
CA ARG A 26 37.25 -17.58 -22.85
C ARG A 26 36.97 -17.81 -21.36
N ALA A 27 36.34 -16.83 -20.73
CA ALA A 27 35.79 -16.98 -19.37
C ALA A 27 34.27 -17.06 -19.43
N VAL A 28 33.69 -17.92 -18.61
CA VAL A 28 32.25 -18.11 -18.47
C VAL A 28 31.90 -18.03 -16.99
N ALA A 29 30.87 -17.24 -16.66
CA ALA A 29 30.36 -17.16 -15.30
C ALA A 29 28.82 -17.05 -15.35
N SER A 30 28.18 -17.77 -14.44
CA SER A 30 26.74 -17.65 -14.21
C SER A 30 26.49 -16.52 -13.21
N PHE A 31 25.47 -15.72 -13.43
CA PHE A 31 25.07 -14.65 -12.52
C PHE A 31 23.55 -14.53 -12.45
N ARG A 32 23.06 -13.91 -11.39
CA ARG A 32 21.66 -13.50 -11.28
C ARG A 32 21.59 -11.99 -11.19
N LYS A 33 20.73 -11.37 -12.00
CA LYS A 33 20.53 -9.91 -12.01
C LYS A 33 19.98 -9.42 -10.68
N LEU A 34 20.16 -8.12 -10.40
CA LEU A 34 19.73 -7.47 -9.16
C LEU A 34 18.24 -7.07 -9.18
N ASP A 35 17.59 -7.13 -10.34
CA ASP A 35 16.19 -6.76 -10.57
C ASP A 35 15.17 -7.80 -10.08
N GLY A 36 15.64 -8.95 -9.58
CA GLY A 36 14.78 -9.99 -9.03
C GLY A 36 14.30 -11.03 -10.05
N GLU A 37 14.76 -10.99 -11.31
CA GLU A 37 14.49 -12.09 -12.25
C GLU A 37 14.93 -13.45 -11.66
N GLU A 38 14.10 -14.49 -11.77
CA GLU A 38 14.45 -15.84 -11.33
C GLU A 38 15.50 -16.52 -12.20
N ALA A 39 15.65 -16.04 -13.45
CA ALA A 39 16.57 -16.61 -14.41
C ALA A 39 18.03 -16.39 -13.98
N GLN A 40 18.79 -17.48 -13.94
CA GLN A 40 20.25 -17.42 -13.95
C GLN A 40 20.71 -17.20 -15.38
N TRP A 41 21.58 -16.21 -15.56
CA TRP A 41 22.15 -15.83 -16.84
C TRP A 41 23.59 -16.31 -16.91
N GLU A 42 24.05 -16.70 -18.10
CA GLU A 42 25.45 -17.05 -18.33
C GLU A 42 26.09 -15.97 -19.19
N LEU A 43 27.17 -15.36 -18.70
CA LEU A 43 27.94 -14.40 -19.46
C LEU A 43 29.24 -15.03 -19.92
N ARG A 44 29.62 -14.73 -21.17
CA ARG A 44 30.86 -15.20 -21.79
C ARG A 44 31.67 -13.99 -22.24
N ALA A 45 32.94 -13.97 -21.87
CA ALA A 45 33.89 -12.95 -22.32
C ALA A 45 35.19 -13.59 -22.80
N TRP A 46 35.95 -12.85 -23.60
CA TRP A 46 37.19 -13.30 -24.20
C TRP A 46 38.34 -12.35 -23.86
N GLY A 47 39.55 -12.91 -23.75
CA GLY A 47 40.76 -12.16 -23.43
C GLY A 47 42.00 -12.77 -24.06
N ASN A 48 43.05 -11.96 -24.19
CA ASN A 48 44.35 -12.43 -24.70
C ASN A 48 45.12 -13.26 -23.64
N THR A 49 44.76 -13.11 -22.36
CA THR A 49 45.26 -13.89 -21.23
C THR A 49 44.08 -14.43 -20.40
N GLU A 50 44.32 -15.44 -19.56
CA GLU A 50 43.30 -15.98 -18.65
C GLU A 50 42.72 -14.89 -17.73
N ASP A 51 43.58 -14.09 -17.11
CA ASP A 51 43.18 -13.00 -16.23
C ASP A 51 42.37 -11.92 -16.96
N ALA A 52 42.76 -11.58 -18.19
CA ALA A 52 42.01 -10.62 -18.98
C ALA A 52 40.61 -11.13 -19.32
N ALA A 53 40.47 -12.43 -19.63
CA ALA A 53 39.15 -13.04 -19.86
C ALA A 53 38.31 -13.06 -18.57
N ARG A 54 38.92 -13.38 -17.42
CA ARG A 54 38.27 -13.36 -16.10
C ARG A 54 37.78 -11.96 -15.72
N GLN A 55 38.62 -10.94 -15.85
CA GLN A 55 38.21 -9.56 -15.58
C GLN A 55 37.12 -9.08 -16.54
N ALA A 56 37.21 -9.44 -17.82
CA ALA A 56 36.21 -9.07 -18.82
C ALA A 56 34.83 -9.69 -18.53
N VAL A 57 34.76 -10.94 -18.06
CA VAL A 57 33.48 -11.56 -17.72
C VAL A 57 32.88 -10.95 -16.46
N ILE A 58 33.70 -10.61 -15.45
CA ILE A 58 33.24 -9.92 -14.24
C ILE A 58 32.72 -8.52 -14.58
N ALA A 59 33.48 -7.75 -15.36
CA ALA A 59 33.05 -6.42 -15.81
C ALA A 59 31.76 -6.49 -16.67
N GLY A 60 31.61 -7.54 -17.48
CA GLY A 60 30.39 -7.80 -18.23
C GLY A 60 29.21 -8.13 -17.32
N ILE A 61 29.41 -8.97 -16.30
CA ILE A 61 28.41 -9.27 -15.28
C ILE A 61 28.00 -8.00 -14.53
N ASP A 62 28.95 -7.16 -14.11
CA ASP A 62 28.64 -5.92 -13.39
C ASP A 62 27.88 -4.92 -14.28
N LYS A 63 28.15 -4.91 -15.59
CA LYS A 63 27.39 -4.13 -16.56
C LYS A 63 25.96 -4.66 -16.75
N GLU A 64 25.81 -5.98 -16.84
CA GLU A 64 24.51 -6.66 -17.02
C GLU A 64 23.67 -6.74 -15.74
N ARG A 65 24.31 -6.67 -14.56
CA ARG A 65 23.65 -6.60 -13.24
C ARG A 65 22.75 -5.36 -13.08
N GLY A 66 22.88 -4.39 -13.98
CA GLY A 66 21.99 -3.25 -14.15
C GLY A 66 22.61 -1.94 -13.64
N THR A 67 22.48 -0.88 -14.44
CA THR A 67 22.79 0.51 -14.02
C THR A 67 21.73 1.09 -13.06
N ARG A 68 20.70 0.31 -12.74
CA ARG A 68 19.55 0.69 -11.93
C ARG A 68 19.13 -0.50 -11.08
N VAL A 69 18.90 -0.26 -9.80
CA VAL A 69 18.42 -1.24 -8.83
C VAL A 69 17.25 -0.62 -8.09
N GLN A 70 16.15 -1.37 -7.94
CA GLN A 70 15.05 -1.00 -7.06
C GLN A 70 15.24 -1.71 -5.72
N THR A 71 15.32 -0.97 -4.62
CA THR A 71 15.55 -1.52 -3.28
C THR A 71 14.74 -0.74 -2.26
N MET A 72 14.48 -1.35 -1.10
CA MET A 72 14.04 -0.64 0.08
C MET A 72 15.07 0.43 0.47
N GLY A 73 14.58 1.58 0.96
CA GLY A 73 15.43 2.64 1.48
C GLY A 73 16.04 2.30 2.84
N PHE A 74 16.99 3.11 3.30
CA PHE A 74 17.58 2.98 4.64
C PHE A 74 16.55 3.12 5.75
N ASP A 75 16.82 2.48 6.87
CA ASP A 75 16.05 2.70 8.09
C ASP A 75 16.49 3.97 8.84
N THR A 76 16.19 5.14 8.25
CA THR A 76 16.39 6.45 8.90
C THR A 76 15.06 7.07 9.33
N LYS A 77 15.13 8.04 10.24
CA LYS A 77 13.95 8.79 10.69
C LYS A 77 13.26 9.52 9.53
N ALA A 78 14.01 10.06 8.56
CA ALA A 78 13.43 10.71 7.39
C ALA A 78 12.64 9.73 6.52
N VAL A 79 13.21 8.55 6.25
CA VAL A 79 12.53 7.48 5.49
C VAL A 79 11.29 6.97 6.21
N GLN A 80 11.38 6.73 7.53
CA GLN A 80 10.23 6.32 8.35
C GLN A 80 9.10 7.35 8.31
N LYS A 81 9.42 8.65 8.45
CA LYS A 81 8.45 9.75 8.35
C LYS A 81 7.81 9.82 6.97
N TYR A 82 8.61 9.71 5.91
CA TYR A 82 8.12 9.69 4.54
C TYR A 82 7.14 8.54 4.31
N ILE A 83 7.48 7.31 4.71
CA ILE A 83 6.60 6.14 4.56
C ILE A 83 5.30 6.32 5.35
N ALA A 84 5.36 6.87 6.56
CA ALA A 84 4.18 7.13 7.37
C ALA A 84 3.25 8.19 6.73
N ALA A 85 3.82 9.25 6.16
CA ALA A 85 3.10 10.27 5.40
C ALA A 85 2.53 9.72 4.08
N SER A 86 3.30 8.95 3.30
CA SER A 86 2.84 8.34 2.04
C SER A 86 1.69 7.37 2.26
N SER A 87 1.69 6.66 3.39
CA SER A 87 0.56 5.82 3.75
C SER A 87 -0.71 6.66 3.99
N HIS A 88 -0.62 7.95 4.34
CA HIS A 88 -1.79 8.81 4.63
C HIS A 88 -2.34 9.30 3.30
N MET A 89 -1.44 9.61 2.37
CA MET A 89 -1.78 9.89 0.98
C MET A 89 -2.60 8.76 0.37
N HIS A 90 -2.22 7.51 0.63
CA HIS A 90 -2.98 6.36 0.15
C HIS A 90 -4.41 6.33 0.70
N ASP A 91 -4.58 6.50 2.03
CA ASP A 91 -5.90 6.53 2.65
C ASP A 91 -6.74 7.73 2.15
N LEU A 92 -6.14 8.92 2.01
CA LEU A 92 -6.83 10.10 1.47
C LEU A 92 -7.32 9.86 0.04
N ARG A 93 -6.46 9.36 -0.87
CA ARG A 93 -6.83 9.07 -2.26
C ARG A 93 -7.90 7.99 -2.35
N GLN A 94 -7.83 6.95 -1.52
CA GLN A 94 -8.88 5.92 -1.46
C GLN A 94 -10.20 6.48 -0.96
N SER A 95 -10.17 7.33 0.07
CA SER A 95 -11.37 7.96 0.59
C SER A 95 -12.01 8.87 -0.46
N LEU A 96 -11.23 9.73 -1.12
CA LEU A 96 -11.71 10.59 -2.21
C LEU A 96 -12.31 9.76 -3.35
N SER A 97 -11.60 8.72 -3.79
CA SER A 97 -12.08 7.83 -4.86
C SER A 97 -13.40 7.16 -4.50
N ALA A 98 -13.62 6.80 -3.23
CA ALA A 98 -14.89 6.25 -2.78
C ALA A 98 -16.02 7.29 -2.78
N ILE A 99 -15.74 8.55 -2.42
CA ILE A 99 -16.72 9.64 -2.52
C ILE A 99 -17.08 9.93 -3.98
N ASP A 100 -16.08 10.03 -4.86
CA ASP A 100 -16.30 10.26 -6.30
C ASP A 100 -17.09 9.10 -6.94
N ALA A 101 -16.76 7.85 -6.57
CA ALA A 101 -17.52 6.68 -7.00
C ALA A 101 -18.96 6.70 -6.49
N ALA A 102 -19.19 7.20 -5.27
CA ALA A 102 -20.54 7.35 -4.72
C ALA A 102 -21.37 8.36 -5.53
N ALA A 103 -20.76 9.46 -5.95
CA ALA A 103 -21.42 10.48 -6.77
C ALA A 103 -21.84 9.96 -8.16
N GLY A 104 -21.09 8.99 -8.71
CA GLY A 104 -21.39 8.33 -9.98
C GLY A 104 -22.26 7.07 -9.89
N ALA A 105 -22.70 6.66 -8.70
CA ALA A 105 -23.43 5.42 -8.52
C ALA A 105 -24.94 5.58 -8.79
N ASP A 106 -25.52 4.69 -9.61
CA ASP A 106 -26.95 4.73 -9.96
C ASP A 106 -27.88 4.27 -8.82
N LYS A 107 -27.35 3.47 -7.88
CA LYS A 107 -28.12 2.88 -6.78
C LYS A 107 -27.86 3.62 -5.46
N ALA A 108 -28.92 4.08 -4.82
CA ALA A 108 -28.85 4.77 -3.52
C ALA A 108 -28.13 3.96 -2.43
N ASP A 109 -28.36 2.64 -2.38
CA ASP A 109 -27.67 1.77 -1.43
C ASP A 109 -26.16 1.73 -1.69
N THR A 110 -25.74 1.64 -2.95
CA THR A 110 -24.33 1.66 -3.35
C THR A 110 -23.68 2.99 -2.97
N GLN A 111 -24.33 4.11 -3.29
CA GLN A 111 -23.87 5.45 -2.93
C GLN A 111 -23.63 5.55 -1.42
N ARG A 112 -24.58 5.10 -0.60
CA ARG A 112 -24.45 5.11 0.86
C ARG A 112 -23.28 4.27 1.36
N HIS A 113 -23.12 3.04 0.87
CA HIS A 113 -22.01 2.17 1.29
C HIS A 113 -20.65 2.77 0.94
N LEU A 114 -20.53 3.38 -0.24
CA LEU A 114 -19.30 4.05 -0.67
C LEU A 114 -18.98 5.29 0.19
N ILE A 115 -19.98 6.08 0.58
CA ILE A 115 -19.77 7.21 1.51
C ILE A 115 -19.32 6.73 2.89
N VAL A 116 -19.95 5.69 3.43
CA VAL A 116 -19.54 5.09 4.72
C VAL A 116 -18.11 4.53 4.64
N GLN A 117 -17.77 3.89 3.53
CA GLN A 117 -16.41 3.40 3.26
C GLN A 117 -15.41 4.57 3.22
N ALA A 118 -15.74 5.65 2.53
CA ALA A 118 -14.88 6.84 2.48
C ALA A 118 -14.60 7.41 3.88
N VAL A 119 -15.65 7.57 4.70
CA VAL A 119 -15.54 8.01 6.10
C VAL A 119 -14.67 7.06 6.93
N SER A 120 -14.85 5.75 6.77
CA SER A 120 -14.07 4.73 7.47
C SER A 120 -12.58 4.79 7.10
N ILE A 121 -12.28 4.93 5.81
CA ILE A 121 -10.91 5.02 5.29
C ILE A 121 -10.24 6.31 5.76
N TYR A 122 -10.90 7.46 5.60
CA TYR A 122 -10.37 8.74 6.09
C TYR A 122 -10.12 8.67 7.60
N GLY A 123 -11.01 8.02 8.35
CA GLY A 123 -10.86 7.78 9.79
C GLY A 123 -9.62 6.99 10.22
N ARG A 124 -8.86 6.39 9.29
CA ARG A 124 -7.55 5.75 9.57
C ARG A 124 -6.40 6.75 9.66
N THR A 125 -6.63 7.99 9.23
CA THR A 125 -5.63 9.05 9.21
C THR A 125 -5.43 9.74 10.57
N TRP A 126 -6.29 9.45 11.56
CA TRP A 126 -6.14 9.91 12.96
C TRP A 126 -6.42 8.81 13.98
N GLY A 127 -5.93 9.01 15.21
CA GLY A 127 -6.39 8.28 16.39
C GLY A 127 -5.97 6.80 16.49
N SER A 128 -4.88 6.38 15.85
CA SER A 128 -4.31 5.05 16.06
C SER A 128 -3.13 5.10 17.04
N LYS A 129 -3.01 4.13 17.94
CA LYS A 129 -1.81 3.98 18.80
C LYS A 129 -0.54 3.59 18.04
N VAL A 130 -0.69 3.17 16.79
CA VAL A 130 0.38 2.56 15.98
C VAL A 130 0.98 3.54 14.98
N ARG A 131 0.24 4.59 14.63
CA ARG A 131 0.55 5.52 13.55
C ARG A 131 0.21 6.94 13.98
N GLY A 132 1.14 7.85 13.74
CA GLY A 132 0.98 9.28 13.97
C GLY A 132 -0.18 9.88 13.19
N ASP A 133 -0.65 11.02 13.65
CA ASP A 133 -1.80 11.70 13.08
C ASP A 133 -1.44 12.34 11.73
N LEU A 134 -2.40 12.48 10.81
CA LEU A 134 -2.20 13.27 9.60
C LEU A 134 -1.84 14.72 9.94
N ALA A 135 -2.34 15.23 11.07
CA ALA A 135 -2.00 16.56 11.59
C ALA A 135 -0.50 16.73 11.89
N ASP A 136 0.26 15.63 12.04
CA ASP A 136 1.72 15.69 12.22
C ASP A 136 2.46 16.08 10.91
N TYR A 137 1.77 16.03 9.77
CA TYR A 137 2.35 16.25 8.43
C TYR A 137 1.75 17.44 7.69
N VAL A 138 0.47 17.75 7.93
CA VAL A 138 -0.24 18.85 7.26
C VAL A 138 -1.02 19.68 8.26
N GLN A 139 -1.07 20.98 8.03
CA GLN A 139 -1.89 21.88 8.83
C GLN A 139 -3.33 21.86 8.32
N PHE A 140 -4.27 21.67 9.25
CA PHE A 140 -5.69 21.76 9.01
C PHE A 140 -6.14 23.23 9.14
N SER A 141 -7.01 23.67 8.24
CA SER A 141 -7.76 24.91 8.49
C SER A 141 -8.77 24.68 9.64
N PRO A 142 -9.34 25.75 10.23
CA PRO A 142 -10.41 25.61 11.20
C PRO A 142 -11.59 24.78 10.67
N ASP A 143 -11.98 25.02 9.41
CA ASP A 143 -13.08 24.31 8.76
C ASP A 143 -12.74 22.83 8.53
N ASP A 144 -11.50 22.54 8.09
CA ASP A 144 -11.03 21.15 7.93
C ASP A 144 -11.05 20.41 9.28
N SER A 145 -10.69 21.09 10.36
CA SER A 145 -10.67 20.53 11.72
C SER A 145 -12.09 20.21 12.21
N GLU A 146 -13.05 21.12 11.97
CA GLU A 146 -14.45 20.91 12.31
C GLU A 146 -15.08 19.75 11.53
N LEU A 147 -14.79 19.65 10.23
CA LEU A 147 -15.24 18.55 9.38
C LEU A 147 -14.62 17.21 9.83
N THR A 148 -13.33 17.21 10.16
CA THR A 148 -12.64 16.02 10.69
C THR A 148 -13.30 15.53 11.98
N GLU A 149 -13.61 16.46 12.90
CA GLU A 149 -14.31 16.12 14.13
C GLU A 149 -15.72 15.58 13.87
N SER A 150 -16.45 16.20 12.95
CA SER A 150 -17.77 15.72 12.52
C SER A 150 -17.69 14.29 11.98
N ILE A 151 -16.70 14.00 11.14
CA ILE A 151 -16.47 12.65 10.59
C ILE A 151 -16.09 11.67 11.71
N ARG A 152 -15.27 12.09 12.68
CA ARG A 152 -14.91 11.26 13.84
C ARG A 152 -16.16 10.87 14.65
N ILE A 153 -17.05 11.82 14.90
CA ILE A 153 -18.34 11.58 15.58
C ILE A 153 -19.19 10.63 14.75
N LEU A 154 -19.32 10.88 13.45
CA LEU A 154 -20.08 10.03 12.53
C LEU A 154 -19.55 8.60 12.54
N ARG A 155 -18.23 8.39 12.38
CA ARG A 155 -17.61 7.06 12.41
C ARG A 155 -17.92 6.33 13.73
N ASN A 156 -17.76 6.99 14.86
CA ASN A 156 -17.99 6.35 16.16
C ASN A 156 -19.48 6.03 16.39
N ARG A 157 -20.41 6.92 15.99
CA ARG A 157 -21.85 6.69 16.17
C ARG A 157 -22.42 5.70 15.16
N PHE A 158 -22.04 5.78 13.89
CA PHE A 158 -22.48 4.88 12.84
C PHE A 158 -21.86 3.48 12.94
N ALA A 159 -20.54 3.38 13.13
CA ALA A 159 -19.86 2.09 13.04
C ALA A 159 -19.84 1.31 14.35
N VAL A 160 -19.93 1.97 15.51
CA VAL A 160 -19.71 1.31 16.81
C VAL A 160 -21.00 1.11 17.60
N HIS A 161 -21.97 2.03 17.49
CA HIS A 161 -23.09 2.05 18.44
C HIS A 161 -24.49 1.94 17.84
N SER A 162 -24.67 2.02 16.50
CA SER A 162 -26.01 2.14 15.88
C SER A 162 -26.87 3.26 16.51
N GLU A 163 -26.22 4.25 17.11
CA GLU A 163 -26.83 5.36 17.85
C GLU A 163 -26.79 6.61 16.98
N ASN A 164 -27.55 6.59 15.89
CA ASN A 164 -27.71 7.76 15.04
C ASN A 164 -29.18 7.96 14.66
N THR A 165 -29.66 9.20 14.77
CA THR A 165 -30.96 9.68 14.26
C THR A 165 -31.16 9.43 12.76
N MET A 166 -30.10 9.08 12.02
CA MET A 166 -30.15 8.73 10.61
C MET A 166 -30.66 7.30 10.35
N THR A 167 -30.66 6.42 11.36
CA THR A 167 -31.29 5.09 11.25
C THR A 167 -32.11 4.84 12.51
N VAL A 168 -33.42 5.04 12.42
CA VAL A 168 -34.33 4.88 13.55
C VAL A 168 -35.31 3.77 13.24
N THR A 169 -35.34 2.74 14.09
CA THR A 169 -36.36 1.70 14.02
C THR A 169 -37.40 1.95 15.10
N VAL A 170 -38.65 2.17 14.69
CA VAL A 170 -39.78 2.36 15.61
C VAL A 170 -40.68 1.12 15.60
N PRO A 171 -41.18 0.69 16.78
CA PRO A 171 -42.21 -0.34 16.84
C PRO A 171 -43.56 0.26 16.48
N LEU A 172 -44.34 -0.46 15.68
CA LEU A 172 -45.71 -0.13 15.33
C LEU A 172 -46.64 -1.17 15.92
N PHE A 173 -47.65 -0.72 16.67
CA PHE A 173 -48.63 -1.58 17.32
C PHE A 173 -49.93 -1.48 16.52
N ASP A 174 -50.32 -2.57 15.88
CA ASP A 174 -51.63 -2.70 15.25
C ASP A 174 -52.64 -3.04 16.37
N LEU A 175 -53.45 -2.07 16.76
CA LEU A 175 -54.46 -2.21 17.81
C LEU A 175 -55.87 -2.31 17.19
N GLU A 176 -56.70 -3.19 17.74
CA GLU A 176 -58.11 -3.31 17.36
C GLU A 176 -58.99 -3.07 18.58
N ARG A 177 -60.09 -2.34 18.38
CA ARG A 177 -61.10 -2.12 19.43
C ARG A 177 -62.20 -3.17 19.26
N LEU A 178 -62.39 -3.99 20.29
CA LEU A 178 -63.40 -5.05 20.32
C LEU A 178 -64.80 -4.46 20.58
N SER A 179 -65.83 -5.27 20.32
CA SER A 179 -67.24 -4.87 20.47
C SER A 179 -67.64 -4.51 21.90
N ASP A 180 -66.93 -5.02 22.91
CA ASP A 180 -67.14 -4.69 24.32
C ASP A 180 -66.42 -3.40 24.77
N GLY A 181 -65.71 -2.74 23.85
CA GLY A 181 -64.97 -1.50 24.10
C GLY A 181 -63.53 -1.71 24.59
N SER A 182 -63.09 -2.96 24.83
CA SER A 182 -61.69 -3.27 25.12
C SER A 182 -60.80 -3.11 23.88
N VAL A 183 -59.49 -2.97 24.09
CA VAL A 183 -58.49 -2.82 23.03
C VAL A 183 -57.53 -4.00 23.08
N GLU A 184 -57.35 -4.66 21.94
CA GLU A 184 -56.43 -5.79 21.77
C GLU A 184 -55.25 -5.38 20.89
N LEU A 185 -54.06 -5.91 21.22
CA LEU A 185 -52.88 -5.82 20.37
C LEU A 185 -52.89 -6.97 19.37
N VAL A 186 -53.19 -6.66 18.11
CA VAL A 186 -53.29 -7.66 17.04
C VAL A 186 -51.90 -8.07 16.55
N LYS A 187 -51.02 -7.10 16.33
CA LYS A 187 -49.67 -7.35 15.79
C LYS A 187 -48.69 -6.25 16.17
N ILE A 188 -47.43 -6.63 16.34
CA ILE A 188 -46.30 -5.69 16.40
C ILE A 188 -45.53 -5.76 15.08
N ARG A 189 -45.22 -4.62 14.48
CA ARG A 189 -44.33 -4.45 13.33
C ARG A 189 -43.19 -3.51 13.69
N SER A 190 -42.19 -3.46 12.83
CA SER A 190 -41.13 -2.44 12.89
C SER A 190 -41.14 -1.63 11.60
N MET A 191 -40.84 -0.34 11.72
CA MET A 191 -40.55 0.54 10.59
C MET A 191 -39.18 1.17 10.83
N THR A 192 -38.29 1.01 9.84
CA THR A 192 -36.95 1.60 9.88
C THR A 192 -36.91 2.80 8.95
N PHE A 193 -36.60 3.97 9.51
CA PHE A 193 -36.33 5.19 8.77
C PHE A 193 -34.82 5.31 8.57
N GLU A 194 -34.41 5.44 7.31
CA GLU A 194 -33.02 5.66 6.95
C GLU A 194 -32.89 6.98 6.21
N GLN A 195 -32.07 7.88 6.75
CA GLN A 195 -31.77 9.17 6.13
C GLN A 195 -30.35 9.13 5.58
N PRO A 196 -30.12 9.54 4.32
CA PRO A 196 -28.77 9.67 3.79
C PRO A 196 -28.04 10.86 4.43
N LEU A 197 -26.71 10.87 4.34
CA LEU A 197 -25.94 12.06 4.74
C LEU A 197 -26.34 13.24 3.85
N PRO A 198 -26.45 14.46 4.41
CA PRO A 198 -26.73 15.65 3.60
C PRO A 198 -25.71 15.82 2.48
N ARG A 199 -26.19 16.09 1.26
CA ARG A 199 -25.32 16.22 0.08
C ARG A 199 -24.23 17.28 0.28
N ASP A 200 -24.60 18.44 0.81
CA ASP A 200 -23.67 19.54 1.08
C ASP A 200 -22.57 19.14 2.06
N PHE A 201 -22.88 18.27 3.03
CA PHE A 201 -21.86 17.73 3.94
C PHE A 201 -20.88 16.83 3.17
N VAL A 202 -21.37 15.93 2.33
CA VAL A 202 -20.52 15.02 1.54
C VAL A 202 -19.60 15.80 0.59
N GLU A 203 -20.11 16.83 -0.07
CA GLU A 203 -19.30 17.70 -0.95
C GLU A 203 -18.22 18.45 -0.16
N ARG A 204 -18.54 19.01 1.01
CA ARG A 204 -17.52 19.64 1.87
C ARG A 204 -16.43 18.67 2.31
N VAL A 205 -16.78 17.42 2.61
CA VAL A 205 -15.79 16.38 2.93
C VAL A 205 -14.92 16.06 1.72
N ARG A 206 -15.52 15.97 0.53
CA ARG A 206 -14.82 15.75 -0.74
C ARG A 206 -13.76 16.83 -0.99
N GLU A 207 -14.17 18.10 -0.91
CA GLU A 207 -13.29 19.26 -1.10
C GLU A 207 -12.17 19.33 -0.06
N MET A 208 -12.49 19.03 1.21
CA MET A 208 -11.50 18.95 2.27
C MET A 208 -10.44 17.87 1.97
N ILE A 209 -10.85 16.66 1.58
CA ILE A 209 -9.91 15.56 1.28
C ILE A 209 -9.02 15.93 0.08
N ASP A 210 -9.59 16.51 -0.98
CA ASP A 210 -8.82 16.97 -2.14
C ASP A 210 -7.77 18.04 -1.75
N SER A 211 -8.17 19.03 -0.95
CA SER A 211 -7.27 20.04 -0.38
C SER A 211 -6.14 19.42 0.48
N LEU A 212 -6.47 18.45 1.34
CA LEU A 212 -5.49 17.73 2.16
C LEU A 212 -4.52 16.89 1.30
N ILE A 213 -4.98 16.32 0.19
CA ILE A 213 -4.10 15.64 -0.79
C ILE A 213 -3.10 16.64 -1.38
N GLY A 214 -3.54 17.85 -1.75
CA GLY A 214 -2.64 18.91 -2.22
C GLY A 214 -1.56 19.25 -1.20
N ARG A 215 -1.97 19.57 0.04
CA ARG A 215 -1.03 19.91 1.13
C ARG A 215 -0.08 18.77 1.49
N LEU A 216 -0.57 17.52 1.52
CA LEU A 216 0.27 16.37 1.83
C LEU A 216 1.25 16.06 0.69
N THR A 217 0.89 16.35 -0.56
CA THR A 217 1.80 16.23 -1.70
C THR A 217 2.99 17.18 -1.53
N GLU A 218 2.74 18.44 -1.16
CA GLU A 218 3.79 19.42 -0.87
C GLU A 218 4.68 18.97 0.30
N ALA A 219 4.07 18.49 1.39
CA ALA A 219 4.80 17.97 2.54
C ALA A 219 5.67 16.76 2.18
N LEU A 220 5.19 15.85 1.33
CA LEU A 220 5.95 14.70 0.84
C LEU A 220 7.18 15.11 0.04
N GLU A 221 7.12 16.17 -0.76
CA GLU A 221 8.30 16.68 -1.48
C GLU A 221 9.38 17.23 -0.54
N VAL A 222 8.97 17.88 0.56
CA VAL A 222 9.90 18.31 1.61
C VAL A 222 10.56 17.11 2.28
N LEU A 223 9.79 16.06 2.60
CA LEU A 223 10.31 14.83 3.21
C LEU A 223 11.25 14.06 2.25
N LYS A 224 10.94 14.02 0.94
CA LYS A 224 11.85 13.44 -0.07
C LYS A 224 13.19 14.18 -0.08
N ARG A 225 13.18 15.52 -0.04
CA ARG A 225 14.41 16.32 0.00
C ARG A 225 15.27 15.99 1.22
N GLN A 226 14.68 15.84 2.39
CA GLN A 226 15.40 15.43 3.60
C GLN A 226 16.06 14.06 3.45
N ILE A 227 15.39 13.10 2.79
CA ILE A 227 15.99 11.79 2.50
C ILE A 227 17.21 11.95 1.57
N PHE A 228 17.11 12.79 0.54
CA PHE A 228 18.24 13.06 -0.35
C PHE A 228 19.41 13.76 0.38
N GLU A 229 19.12 14.67 1.30
CA GLU A 229 20.13 15.37 2.12
C GLU A 229 20.80 14.43 3.14
N GLU A 230 20.08 13.46 3.70
CA GLU A 230 20.64 12.44 4.60
C GLU A 230 21.43 11.34 3.84
N ALA A 231 21.19 11.16 2.54
CA ALA A 231 21.81 10.10 1.76
C ALA A 231 23.28 10.40 1.46
N THR A 232 24.19 9.63 2.07
CA THR A 232 25.62 9.69 1.77
C THR A 232 26.01 8.75 0.62
N ASP A 233 27.13 9.03 -0.05
CA ASP A 233 27.65 8.14 -1.11
C ASP A 233 27.90 6.71 -0.60
N ALA A 234 28.42 6.57 0.62
CA ALA A 234 28.66 5.27 1.25
C ALA A 234 27.37 4.49 1.49
N MET A 235 26.32 5.19 1.94
CA MET A 235 24.98 4.64 2.07
C MET A 235 24.49 4.14 0.71
N LEU A 236 24.43 5.03 -0.30
CA LEU A 236 23.93 4.69 -1.63
C LEU A 236 24.69 3.52 -2.27
N ALA A 237 26.01 3.49 -2.13
CA ALA A 237 26.85 2.38 -2.58
C ALA A 237 26.47 1.06 -1.89
N ALA A 238 26.20 1.09 -0.58
CA ALA A 238 25.78 -0.10 0.17
C ALA A 238 24.43 -0.64 -0.31
N LEU A 239 23.43 0.24 -0.55
CA LEU A 239 22.13 -0.17 -1.12
C LEU A 239 22.26 -0.78 -2.51
N PHE A 240 23.11 -0.19 -3.35
CA PHE A 240 23.33 -0.70 -4.70
C PHE A 240 24.01 -2.09 -4.68
N GLN A 241 25.01 -2.27 -3.81
CA GLN A 241 25.74 -3.54 -3.70
C GLN A 241 24.93 -4.65 -3.01
N ARG A 242 24.02 -4.29 -2.10
CA ARG A 242 23.20 -5.23 -1.33
C ARG A 242 21.75 -4.75 -1.27
N PRO A 243 21.00 -4.84 -2.38
CA PRO A 243 19.63 -4.39 -2.38
C PRO A 243 18.74 -5.28 -1.50
N GLU A 244 17.88 -4.63 -0.73
CA GLU A 244 16.79 -5.27 -0.02
C GLU A 244 15.52 -5.17 -0.86
N LEU A 245 15.22 -6.21 -1.61
CA LEU A 245 14.01 -6.27 -2.44
C LEU A 245 12.76 -6.48 -1.59
N ILE A 246 11.63 -5.91 -2.04
CA ILE A 246 10.31 -6.31 -1.56
C ILE A 246 10.08 -7.76 -2.01
N GLN A 247 9.76 -8.63 -1.08
CA GLN A 247 9.50 -10.04 -1.35
C GLN A 247 8.04 -10.35 -1.09
N MET A 248 7.35 -10.82 -2.12
CA MET A 248 5.99 -11.32 -2.00
C MET A 248 6.02 -12.83 -1.76
N ARG A 249 5.25 -13.31 -0.78
CA ARG A 249 5.13 -14.73 -0.46
C ARG A 249 3.69 -15.15 -0.67
N ALA A 250 3.47 -16.12 -1.54
CA ALA A 250 2.18 -16.78 -1.66
C ALA A 250 1.92 -17.60 -0.39
N VAL A 251 0.83 -17.33 0.30
CA VAL A 251 0.38 -18.08 1.48
C VAL A 251 -1.08 -18.49 1.31
N SER A 252 -1.52 -19.52 2.05
CA SER A 252 -2.93 -19.91 2.01
C SER A 252 -3.83 -18.80 2.56
N ALA A 253 -5.01 -18.61 1.98
CA ALA A 253 -6.03 -17.75 2.55
C ALA A 253 -6.46 -18.19 3.96
N ASP A 254 -6.35 -19.48 4.29
CA ASP A 254 -6.72 -20.03 5.61
C ASP A 254 -5.78 -19.56 6.74
N THR A 255 -4.61 -19.00 6.40
CA THR A 255 -3.69 -18.42 7.39
C THR A 255 -3.93 -16.95 7.65
N TRP A 256 -4.91 -16.32 6.96
CA TRP A 256 -5.25 -14.92 7.20
C TRP A 256 -5.99 -14.76 8.52
N SER A 257 -5.58 -13.78 9.34
CA SER A 257 -6.31 -13.38 10.52
C SER A 257 -6.68 -11.89 10.48
N PRO A 258 -7.92 -11.51 10.85
CA PRO A 258 -8.29 -10.10 10.98
C PRO A 258 -7.52 -9.37 12.09
N ALA A 259 -6.85 -10.11 12.98
CA ALA A 259 -5.99 -9.55 14.03
C ALA A 259 -4.55 -9.30 13.54
N ASP A 260 -4.16 -9.82 12.38
CA ASP A 260 -2.82 -9.66 11.85
C ASP A 260 -2.54 -8.19 11.56
N ARG A 261 -1.33 -7.76 11.93
CA ARG A 261 -0.87 -6.40 11.73
C ARG A 261 0.29 -6.38 10.75
N ARG A 262 0.31 -5.36 9.89
CA ARG A 262 1.46 -5.09 9.04
C ARG A 262 2.70 -4.90 9.94
N PRO A 263 3.80 -5.65 9.71
CA PRO A 263 5.05 -5.39 10.39
C PRO A 263 5.50 -3.94 10.16
N PRO A 264 6.15 -3.30 11.14
CA PRO A 264 6.74 -1.98 10.93
C PRO A 264 7.83 -2.06 9.84
N PHE A 265 8.07 -0.94 9.17
CA PHE A 265 9.26 -0.78 8.35
C PHE A 265 10.52 -0.88 9.25
N PRO A 266 11.60 -1.55 8.81
CA PRO A 266 11.83 -2.14 7.48
C PRO A 266 11.39 -3.61 7.33
N SER A 267 11.01 -4.28 8.44
CA SER A 267 10.55 -5.69 8.45
C SER A 267 9.36 -5.95 7.51
N SER A 268 8.66 -4.88 7.16
CA SER A 268 7.61 -4.84 6.16
C SER A 268 8.06 -5.18 4.71
N ARG A 269 9.35 -5.48 4.45
CA ARG A 269 9.80 -5.92 3.11
C ARG A 269 9.19 -7.26 2.65
N PHE A 270 8.73 -8.09 3.58
CA PHE A 270 7.99 -9.31 3.26
C PHE A 270 6.48 -9.02 3.23
N ARG A 271 5.81 -9.46 2.16
CA ARG A 271 4.38 -9.28 1.95
C ARG A 271 3.73 -10.62 1.64
N ASP A 272 2.86 -11.05 2.54
CA ASP A 272 2.07 -12.25 2.33
C ASP A 272 0.91 -11.91 1.40
N VAL A 273 0.78 -12.68 0.33
CA VAL A 273 -0.31 -12.64 -0.64
C VAL A 273 -1.14 -13.89 -0.39
N HIS A 274 -2.33 -13.70 0.19
CA HIS A 274 -3.23 -14.79 0.52
C HIS A 274 -3.94 -15.28 -0.75
N ILE A 275 -3.80 -16.58 -1.05
CA ILE A 275 -4.32 -17.21 -2.26
C ILE A 275 -5.38 -18.24 -1.87
N LEU A 276 -6.55 -18.18 -2.52
CA LEU A 276 -7.58 -19.21 -2.41
C LEU A 276 -7.16 -20.45 -3.23
N PRO A 277 -7.49 -21.67 -2.78
CA PRO A 277 -7.24 -22.88 -3.58
C PRO A 277 -7.82 -22.75 -5.00
N GLY A 278 -6.96 -22.87 -6.01
CA GLY A 278 -7.35 -22.75 -7.42
C GLY A 278 -7.60 -21.33 -7.92
N GLY A 279 -7.43 -20.31 -7.08
CA GLY A 279 -7.47 -18.90 -7.47
C GLY A 279 -6.10 -18.38 -7.91
N ASP A 280 -6.11 -17.39 -8.79
CA ASP A 280 -4.97 -16.53 -9.06
C ASP A 280 -4.88 -15.46 -7.97
N GLY A 281 -3.79 -15.45 -7.20
CA GLY A 281 -3.53 -14.40 -6.23
C GLY A 281 -3.27 -13.07 -6.93
N ALA A 282 -4.29 -12.23 -7.08
CA ALA A 282 -4.12 -10.89 -7.64
C ALA A 282 -3.57 -9.93 -6.57
N THR A 283 -2.37 -9.38 -6.82
CA THR A 283 -1.82 -8.27 -6.03
C THR A 283 -1.63 -7.07 -6.94
N SER A 284 -2.23 -5.94 -6.60
CA SER A 284 -2.00 -4.66 -7.28
C SER A 284 -1.14 -3.74 -6.43
N ALA A 285 -0.10 -3.15 -7.03
CA ALA A 285 0.67 -2.06 -6.43
C ALA A 285 0.40 -0.77 -7.20
N THR A 286 -0.02 0.29 -6.52
CA THR A 286 -0.18 1.62 -7.11
C THR A 286 1.10 2.41 -6.87
N VAL A 287 1.78 2.80 -7.95
CA VAL A 287 2.89 3.77 -7.88
C VAL A 287 2.27 5.16 -7.76
N THR A 288 2.43 5.79 -6.61
CA THR A 288 1.78 7.06 -6.24
C THR A 288 2.69 8.26 -6.35
#